data_AF-A0A1I1ZQK1-F1
#
_entry.id   AF-A0A1I1ZQK1-F1
#
_cell.length_a   1.000
_cell.length_b   1.000
_cell.length_c   1.000
_cell.angle_alpha   90.00
_cell.angle_beta   90.00
_cell.angle_gamma   90.00
#
_symmetry.space_group_name_H-M   'P 1'
#
loop_
_entity.id
_entity.type
_entity.pdbx_description
1 polymer ?
#
loop_
_entity_poly.entity_id
_entity_poly.type
_entity_poly.pdbx_seq_one_letter_code
_entity_poly.pdbx_strand_id
1 'polypeptide(L)'
;MNISVNGGQIKLNIDKVYFVIDVLYCTKIKKNINVLDASNFGKDIKVKLFPDLDTPYAKFLNRNNLFSIEFIQYLDEDIDSSDAALCFATDTGLIVFVEESIFIDFISNSDYDQFVDAATSSKIDYWAMLEAKYTPGDIALVLAAGEDSGYEFSSGGVYKIDV
;
A
#
# COMPACT_ATOMS: atom_id res chain seq x y z
N MET A 1 15.90 5.14 -2.41
CA MET A 1 14.61 4.71 -2.98
C MET A 1 14.24 3.37 -2.37
N ASN A 2 13.00 3.21 -1.90
CA ASN A 2 12.51 1.96 -1.28
C ASN A 2 11.39 1.37 -2.13
N ILE A 3 11.77 0.71 -3.23
CA ILE A 3 10.84 0.15 -4.21
C ILE A 3 11.18 -1.32 -4.44
N SER A 4 10.18 -2.18 -4.42
CA SER A 4 10.28 -3.50 -5.06
C SER A 4 9.99 -3.38 -6.55
N VAL A 5 10.95 -3.86 -7.34
CA VAL A 5 10.82 -4.11 -8.78
C VAL A 5 11.18 -5.58 -8.99
N ASN A 6 10.39 -6.31 -9.78
CA ASN A 6 10.63 -7.73 -10.12
C ASN A 6 10.80 -8.64 -8.88
N GLY A 7 9.92 -8.52 -7.89
CA GLY A 7 9.93 -9.34 -6.68
C GLY A 7 11.01 -8.97 -5.64
N GLY A 8 11.78 -7.90 -5.86
CA GLY A 8 12.82 -7.45 -4.92
C GLY A 8 12.27 -7.14 -3.51
N GLN A 9 13.10 -7.30 -2.47
CA GLN A 9 12.69 -7.00 -1.10
C GLN A 9 12.56 -5.50 -0.84
N ILE A 10 11.57 -5.10 -0.03
CA ILE A 10 11.46 -3.73 0.51
C ILE A 10 12.02 -3.68 1.94
N LYS A 11 12.56 -2.52 2.32
CA LYS A 11 13.04 -2.28 3.68
C LYS A 11 11.92 -1.62 4.49
N LEU A 12 11.51 -2.22 5.60
CA LEU A 12 10.50 -1.66 6.50
C LEU A 12 11.08 -1.52 7.91
N ASN A 13 10.55 -0.59 8.69
CA ASN A 13 10.92 -0.40 10.09
C ASN A 13 10.27 -1.50 10.96
N ILE A 14 11.03 -2.06 11.89
CA ILE A 14 10.56 -3.13 12.79
C ILE A 14 9.63 -2.56 13.86
N ASP A 15 8.70 -3.39 14.33
CA ASP A 15 7.71 -3.06 15.37
C ASP A 15 6.83 -1.85 15.01
N LYS A 16 6.59 -1.68 13.70
CA LYS A 16 5.73 -0.66 13.11
C LYS A 16 4.53 -1.28 12.41
N VAL A 17 3.38 -0.63 12.52
CA VAL A 17 2.16 -1.01 11.79
C VAL A 17 2.16 -0.31 10.44
N TYR A 18 1.93 -1.07 9.37
CA TYR A 18 1.84 -0.56 8.01
C TYR A 18 0.42 -0.72 7.49
N PHE A 19 -0.08 0.32 6.83
CA PHE A 19 -1.14 0.18 5.85
C PHE A 19 -0.53 -0.26 4.51
N VAL A 20 -1.19 -1.21 3.85
CA VAL A 20 -0.87 -1.66 2.49
C VAL A 20 -2.09 -1.43 1.62
N ILE A 21 -1.94 -0.62 0.58
CA ILE A 21 -3.07 -0.07 -0.18
C ILE A 21 -2.67 0.24 -1.63
N ASP A 22 -3.61 0.08 -2.56
CA ASP A 22 -3.47 0.54 -3.93
C ASP A 22 -3.34 2.07 -4.01
N VAL A 23 -2.38 2.57 -4.78
CA VAL A 23 -2.13 4.01 -4.88
C VAL A 23 -3.30 4.77 -5.53
N LEU A 24 -4.13 4.13 -6.35
CA LEU A 24 -5.37 4.71 -6.86
C LEU A 24 -6.35 5.06 -5.73
N TYR A 25 -6.44 4.19 -4.72
CA TYR A 25 -7.31 4.39 -3.57
C TYR A 25 -6.83 5.58 -2.71
N CYS A 26 -5.51 5.81 -2.61
CA CYS A 26 -4.93 6.99 -1.95
C CYS A 26 -5.50 8.31 -2.50
N THR A 27 -5.73 8.42 -3.81
CA THR A 27 -6.37 9.61 -4.42
C THR A 27 -7.78 9.83 -3.91
N LYS A 28 -8.57 8.76 -3.79
CA LYS A 28 -9.95 8.84 -3.31
C LYS A 28 -10.00 9.19 -1.82
N ILE A 29 -9.05 8.68 -1.03
CA ILE A 29 -8.87 9.06 0.38
C ILE A 29 -8.49 10.53 0.49
N LYS A 30 -7.47 11.01 -0.24
CA LYS A 30 -7.04 12.42 -0.26
C LYS A 30 -8.19 13.37 -0.59
N LYS A 31 -8.98 13.08 -1.63
CA LYS A 31 -10.14 13.89 -2.05
C LYS A 31 -11.23 13.99 -0.98
N ASN A 32 -11.30 13.04 -0.06
CA ASN A 32 -12.34 12.95 0.98
C ASN A 32 -11.79 13.06 2.40
N ILE A 33 -10.52 13.46 2.58
CA ILE A 33 -9.84 13.38 3.88
C ILE A 33 -10.54 14.18 5.00
N ASN A 34 -11.23 15.26 4.62
CA ASN A 34 -12.01 16.12 5.52
C ASN A 34 -13.28 15.46 6.11
N VAL A 35 -13.73 14.31 5.59
CA VAL A 35 -14.89 13.56 6.12
C VAL A 35 -14.50 12.29 6.88
N LEU A 36 -13.20 12.05 7.06
CA LEU A 36 -12.64 10.92 7.79
C LEU A 36 -12.27 11.34 9.22
N ASP A 37 -12.70 10.55 10.20
CA ASP A 37 -12.29 10.67 11.59
C ASP A 37 -10.89 10.08 11.76
N ALA A 38 -9.91 10.91 12.12
CA ALA A 38 -8.54 10.49 12.35
C ALA A 38 -8.41 9.40 13.44
N SER A 39 -9.34 9.33 14.40
CA SER A 39 -9.35 8.31 15.45
C SER A 39 -9.94 6.96 15.01
N ASN A 40 -10.69 6.93 13.90
CA ASN A 40 -11.31 5.73 13.33
C ASN A 40 -10.94 5.53 11.85
N PHE A 41 -9.80 6.06 11.43
CA PHE A 41 -9.49 6.36 10.03
C PHE A 41 -9.63 5.17 9.08
N GLY A 42 -9.11 3.99 9.45
CA GLY A 42 -9.26 2.77 8.66
C GLY A 42 -10.73 2.33 8.49
N LYS A 43 -11.51 2.36 9.58
CA LYS A 43 -12.94 2.04 9.53
C LYS A 43 -13.70 3.00 8.61
N ASP A 44 -13.34 4.28 8.65
CA ASP A 44 -13.93 5.31 7.81
C ASP A 44 -13.56 5.15 6.33
N ILE A 45 -12.32 4.76 5.99
CA ILE A 45 -11.95 4.37 4.62
C ILE A 45 -12.89 3.28 4.12
N LYS A 46 -13.04 2.18 4.87
CA LYS A 46 -13.91 1.07 4.48
C LYS A 46 -15.38 1.50 4.38
N VAL A 47 -15.96 2.07 5.42
CA VAL A 47 -17.41 2.31 5.48
C VAL A 47 -17.86 3.51 4.63
N LYS A 48 -17.06 4.59 4.55
CA LYS A 48 -17.47 5.83 3.86
C LYS A 48 -16.97 5.91 2.42
N LEU A 49 -15.79 5.37 2.12
CA LEU A 49 -15.17 5.52 0.80
C LEU A 49 -15.27 4.26 -0.05
N PHE A 50 -15.14 3.07 0.54
CA PHE A 50 -15.13 1.80 -0.19
C PHE A 50 -16.11 0.78 0.42
N PRO A 51 -17.42 1.12 0.55
CA PRO A 51 -18.40 0.23 1.17
C PRO A 51 -18.40 -1.14 0.47
N ASP A 52 -18.23 -1.15 -0.85
CA ASP A 52 -18.30 -2.33 -1.73
C ASP A 52 -17.01 -3.19 -1.79
N LEU A 53 -15.90 -2.81 -1.13
CA LEU A 53 -14.57 -3.48 -1.05
C LEU A 53 -14.45 -4.97 -1.51
N ASP A 54 -14.39 -5.97 -0.61
CA ASP A 54 -14.57 -5.83 0.84
C ASP A 54 -13.34 -5.23 1.55
N THR A 55 -12.11 -5.57 1.15
CA THR A 55 -10.85 -5.17 1.80
C THR A 55 -10.06 -4.09 1.02
N PRO A 56 -10.34 -2.78 1.20
CA PRO A 56 -9.66 -1.71 0.46
C PRO A 56 -8.22 -1.43 0.90
N TYR A 57 -7.77 -2.00 2.01
CA TYR A 57 -6.40 -1.94 2.51
C TYR A 57 -6.16 -3.09 3.48
N ALA A 58 -4.91 -3.50 3.64
CA ALA A 58 -4.46 -4.38 4.71
C ALA A 58 -3.73 -3.57 5.79
N LYS A 59 -3.69 -4.10 7.01
CA LYS A 59 -2.87 -3.61 8.13
C LYS A 59 -2.13 -4.76 8.78
N PHE A 60 -0.79 -4.69 8.82
CA PHE A 60 0.02 -5.67 9.52
C PHE A 60 1.09 -5.00 10.40
N LEU A 61 1.54 -5.72 11.43
CA LEU A 61 2.65 -5.32 12.29
C LEU A 61 3.93 -5.95 11.76
N ASN A 62 4.82 -5.13 11.21
CA ASN A 62 6.06 -5.62 10.64
C ASN A 62 7.06 -6.06 11.73
N ARG A 63 7.60 -7.27 11.59
CA ARG A 63 8.65 -7.82 12.46
C ARG A 63 10.02 -7.96 11.80
N ASN A 64 10.10 -7.80 10.48
CA ASN A 64 11.30 -8.04 9.69
C ASN A 64 11.80 -6.73 9.05
N ASN A 65 13.09 -6.43 9.15
CA ASN A 65 13.64 -5.22 8.55
C ASN A 65 13.69 -5.28 7.00
N LEU A 66 13.63 -6.48 6.45
CA LEU A 66 13.48 -6.79 5.03
C LEU A 66 12.19 -7.61 4.86
N PHE A 67 11.28 -7.11 4.03
CA PHE A 67 10.01 -7.76 3.72
C PHE A 67 10.08 -8.31 2.29
N SER A 68 9.79 -9.60 2.12
CA SER A 68 9.74 -10.25 0.80
C SER A 68 8.35 -10.09 0.19
N ILE A 69 8.29 -9.74 -1.10
CA ILE A 69 7.00 -9.64 -1.81
C ILE A 69 6.36 -11.01 -2.03
N GLU A 70 7.13 -12.09 -1.93
CA GLU A 70 6.66 -13.49 -1.89
C GLU A 70 5.65 -13.76 -0.75
N PHE A 71 5.65 -12.93 0.29
CA PHE A 71 4.65 -13.00 1.37
C PHE A 71 3.29 -12.40 0.98
N ILE A 72 3.18 -11.79 -0.19
CA ILE A 72 1.91 -11.29 -0.72
C ILE A 72 1.39 -12.30 -1.74
N GLN A 73 0.29 -12.97 -1.41
CA GLN A 73 -0.27 -14.06 -2.21
C GLN A 73 -1.65 -13.68 -2.74
N TYR A 74 -1.95 -14.04 -3.99
CA TYR A 74 -3.30 -13.91 -4.56
C TYR A 74 -4.28 -14.80 -3.80
N LEU A 75 -5.48 -14.28 -3.54
CA LEU A 75 -6.57 -15.00 -2.88
C LEU A 75 -7.68 -15.32 -3.90
N ASP A 76 -7.80 -16.59 -4.27
CA ASP A 76 -8.79 -17.12 -5.22
C ASP A 76 -10.10 -17.57 -4.52
N GLU A 77 -10.11 -17.57 -3.18
CA GLU A 77 -11.24 -18.01 -2.35
C GLU A 77 -11.85 -16.85 -1.55
N ASP A 78 -13.07 -17.07 -1.02
CA ASP A 78 -13.75 -16.10 -0.15
C ASP A 78 -12.88 -15.71 1.05
N ILE A 79 -12.83 -14.41 1.37
CA ILE A 79 -12.03 -13.88 2.48
C ILE A 79 -12.59 -14.36 3.82
N ASP A 80 -11.82 -15.16 4.58
CA ASP A 80 -12.18 -15.41 5.98
C ASP A 80 -12.12 -14.09 6.77
N SER A 81 -13.19 -13.85 7.52
CA SER A 81 -13.31 -12.82 8.56
C SER A 81 -12.11 -12.70 9.50
N SER A 82 -11.37 -13.78 9.79
CA SER A 82 -10.15 -13.73 10.61
C SER A 82 -8.99 -13.02 9.92
N ASP A 83 -8.91 -13.17 8.59
CA ASP A 83 -7.74 -12.83 7.79
C ASP A 83 -7.94 -11.51 7.02
N ALA A 84 -9.18 -11.01 6.95
CA ALA A 84 -9.56 -9.78 6.26
C ALA A 84 -8.71 -8.54 6.62
N ALA A 85 -8.10 -8.49 7.82
CA ALA A 85 -7.20 -7.41 8.22
C ALA A 85 -5.83 -7.45 7.49
N LEU A 86 -5.40 -8.63 7.02
CA LEU A 86 -4.18 -8.86 6.26
C LEU A 86 -4.43 -8.89 4.75
N CYS A 87 -5.68 -8.78 4.31
CA CYS A 87 -6.06 -8.78 2.90
C CYS A 87 -6.24 -7.36 2.34
N PHE A 88 -5.92 -7.16 1.07
CA PHE A 88 -6.17 -5.91 0.34
C PHE A 88 -6.53 -6.17 -1.13
N ALA A 89 -7.37 -5.32 -1.70
CA ALA A 89 -7.68 -5.28 -3.13
C ALA A 89 -6.75 -4.32 -3.87
N THR A 90 -6.50 -4.58 -5.15
CA THR A 90 -5.73 -3.68 -6.03
C THR A 90 -6.31 -3.65 -7.44
N ASP A 91 -6.49 -2.43 -7.96
CA ASP A 91 -6.98 -2.15 -9.32
C ASP A 91 -5.80 -1.94 -10.29
N THR A 92 -4.65 -1.45 -9.79
CA THR A 92 -3.54 -0.96 -10.61
C THR A 92 -2.28 -1.81 -10.55
N GLY A 93 -2.15 -2.67 -9.54
CA GLY A 93 -0.91 -3.39 -9.24
C GLY A 93 0.23 -2.48 -8.75
N LEU A 94 -0.04 -1.21 -8.44
CA LEU A 94 0.88 -0.29 -7.79
C LEU A 94 0.45 -0.12 -6.32
N ILE A 95 1.21 -0.73 -5.43
CA ILE A 95 0.89 -0.84 -4.01
C ILE A 95 1.86 0.01 -3.20
N VAL A 96 1.34 0.74 -2.22
CA VAL A 96 2.15 1.48 -1.24
C VAL A 96 2.03 0.88 0.16
N PHE A 97 3.18 0.72 0.80
CA PHE A 97 3.32 0.44 2.22
C PHE A 97 3.59 1.77 2.92
N VAL A 98 2.78 2.12 3.91
CA VAL A 98 2.90 3.39 4.65
C VAL A 98 2.72 3.14 6.14
N GLU A 99 3.67 3.61 6.94
CA GLU A 99 3.62 3.48 8.40
C GLU A 99 2.42 4.26 8.98
N GLU A 100 1.71 3.65 9.93
CA GLU A 100 0.41 4.13 10.43
C GLU A 100 0.47 5.56 11.00
N SER A 101 1.52 5.91 11.74
CA SER A 101 1.61 7.24 12.39
C SER A 101 1.79 8.39 11.40
N ILE A 102 2.32 8.11 10.20
CA ILE A 102 2.44 9.10 9.12
C ILE A 102 1.33 9.02 8.07
N PHE A 103 0.44 8.03 8.10
CA PHE A 103 -0.47 7.73 6.99
C PHE A 103 -1.31 8.93 6.52
N ILE A 104 -1.92 9.67 7.45
CA ILE A 104 -2.78 10.82 7.13
C ILE A 104 -1.96 11.96 6.49
N ASP A 105 -0.75 12.21 6.98
CA ASP A 105 0.15 13.23 6.43
C ASP A 105 0.68 12.80 5.05
N PHE A 106 1.04 11.52 4.89
CA PHE A 106 1.40 10.94 3.60
C PHE A 106 0.29 11.13 2.57
N ILE A 107 -0.94 10.69 2.86
CA ILE A 107 -2.07 10.83 1.93
C ILE A 107 -2.37 12.30 1.60
N SER A 108 -2.31 13.20 2.59
CA SER A 108 -2.52 14.63 2.38
C SER A 108 -1.55 15.25 1.36
N ASN A 109 -0.31 14.73 1.32
CA ASN A 109 0.75 15.22 0.44
C ASN A 109 0.97 14.35 -0.82
N SER A 110 0.40 13.14 -0.87
CA SER A 110 0.49 12.18 -1.98
C SER A 110 -0.13 12.71 -3.27
N ASP A 111 0.46 12.43 -4.44
CA ASP A 111 -0.21 12.62 -5.72
C ASP A 111 -0.04 11.35 -6.58
N TYR A 112 -1.15 10.79 -7.07
CA TYR A 112 -1.18 9.52 -7.79
C TYR A 112 -0.45 9.60 -9.13
N ASP A 113 -0.61 10.70 -9.86
CA ASP A 113 0.08 10.88 -11.14
C ASP A 113 1.60 10.91 -10.90
N GLN A 114 2.03 11.49 -9.78
CA GLN A 114 3.43 11.49 -9.37
C GLN A 114 3.93 10.11 -8.90
N PHE A 115 3.06 9.25 -8.34
CA PHE A 115 3.41 7.87 -8.01
C PHE A 115 3.52 6.95 -9.23
N VAL A 116 2.58 7.03 -10.18
CA VAL A 116 2.64 6.28 -11.44
C VAL A 116 3.88 6.71 -12.23
N ASP A 117 4.14 8.01 -12.32
CA ASP A 117 5.38 8.54 -12.91
C ASP A 117 6.63 8.05 -12.18
N ALA A 118 6.64 8.05 -10.84
CA ALA A 118 7.83 7.70 -10.05
C ALA A 118 8.06 6.18 -9.90
N ALA A 119 7.09 5.36 -10.29
CA ALA A 119 7.24 3.90 -10.43
C ALA A 119 7.72 3.49 -11.84
N THR A 120 7.37 4.27 -12.87
CA THR A 120 7.68 3.97 -14.29
C THR A 120 8.84 4.78 -14.87
N SER A 121 9.22 5.90 -14.23
CA SER A 121 10.29 6.79 -14.70
C SER A 121 11.22 7.21 -13.57
N SER A 122 12.48 7.48 -13.91
CA SER A 122 13.54 7.88 -12.98
C SER A 122 13.40 9.33 -12.47
N LYS A 123 12.19 9.78 -12.12
CA LYS A 123 11.94 11.08 -11.46
C LYS A 123 12.49 11.06 -10.04
N ILE A 124 13.78 11.36 -9.94
CA ILE A 124 14.54 11.56 -8.70
C ILE A 124 13.81 12.54 -7.77
N ASP A 125 13.17 13.59 -8.30
CA ASP A 125 12.66 14.71 -7.51
C ASP A 125 11.49 14.36 -6.58
N TYR A 126 10.54 13.53 -7.02
CA TYR A 126 9.40 13.14 -6.16
C TYR A 126 9.85 12.20 -5.04
N TRP A 127 10.74 11.25 -5.36
CA TRP A 127 11.36 10.39 -4.36
C TRP A 127 12.24 11.17 -3.39
N ALA A 128 13.04 12.13 -3.88
CA ALA A 128 13.84 13.00 -3.03
C ALA A 128 12.97 13.86 -2.11
N MET A 129 11.78 14.30 -2.55
CA MET A 129 10.82 15.00 -1.69
C MET A 129 10.28 14.07 -0.58
N LEU A 130 9.94 12.82 -0.89
CA LEU A 130 9.51 11.85 0.12
C LEU A 130 10.65 11.49 1.10
N GLU A 131 11.86 11.24 0.59
CA GLU A 131 13.05 10.92 1.38
C GLU A 131 13.56 12.11 2.22
N ALA A 132 13.24 13.35 1.83
CA ALA A 132 13.51 14.55 2.64
C ALA A 132 12.50 14.76 3.77
N LYS A 133 11.32 14.12 3.72
CA LYS A 133 10.23 14.30 4.69
C LYS A 133 10.03 13.12 5.64
N TYR A 134 10.24 11.89 5.16
CA TYR A 134 9.96 10.66 5.91
C TYR A 134 11.23 9.84 6.15
N THR A 135 11.24 9.02 7.20
CA THR A 135 12.40 8.18 7.54
C THR A 135 12.52 7.05 6.53
N PRO A 136 13.74 6.61 6.15
CA PRO A 136 13.92 5.38 5.39
C PRO A 136 13.18 4.20 6.03
N GLY A 137 12.30 3.56 5.28
CA GLY A 137 11.46 2.46 5.74
C GLY A 137 10.06 2.86 6.21
N ASP A 138 9.73 4.15 6.38
CA ASP A 138 8.36 4.57 6.70
C ASP A 138 7.40 4.41 5.51
N ILE A 139 7.94 4.45 4.29
CA ILE A 139 7.22 4.25 3.03
C ILE A 139 7.98 3.26 2.15
N ALA A 140 7.26 2.38 1.45
CA ALA A 140 7.77 1.61 0.32
C ALA A 140 6.74 1.56 -0.82
N LEU A 141 7.20 1.40 -2.06
CA LEU A 141 6.35 1.01 -3.19
C LEU A 141 6.64 -0.40 -3.65
N VAL A 142 5.63 -1.06 -4.19
CA VAL A 142 5.73 -2.34 -4.89
C VAL A 142 5.00 -2.19 -6.22
N LEU A 143 5.69 -2.50 -7.31
CA LEU A 143 5.14 -2.50 -8.66
C LEU A 143 4.98 -3.95 -9.15
N ALA A 144 3.79 -4.31 -9.61
CA ALA A 144 3.56 -5.55 -10.35
C ALA A 144 4.54 -5.66 -11.52
N ALA A 145 5.22 -6.80 -11.65
CA ALA A 145 6.22 -6.99 -12.71
C ALA A 145 5.63 -7.34 -14.09
N GLY A 146 4.29 -7.30 -14.22
CA GLY A 146 3.54 -7.69 -15.43
C GLY A 146 3.17 -9.18 -15.46
N GLU A 147 2.35 -9.57 -16.43
CA GLU A 147 1.91 -10.95 -16.66
C GLU A 147 3.11 -11.92 -16.83
N ASP A 148 2.95 -13.17 -16.41
CA ASP A 148 3.97 -14.24 -16.43
C ASP A 148 5.27 -13.93 -15.64
N SER A 149 5.24 -12.98 -14.70
CA SER A 149 6.40 -12.61 -13.88
C SER A 149 6.54 -13.42 -12.59
N GLY A 150 5.48 -14.08 -12.13
CA GLY A 150 5.41 -14.77 -10.83
C GLY A 150 5.27 -13.84 -9.63
N TYR A 151 5.19 -12.52 -9.85
CA TYR A 151 4.97 -11.47 -8.86
C TYR A 151 3.85 -10.53 -9.34
N GLU A 152 2.77 -11.14 -9.82
CA GLU A 152 1.64 -10.45 -10.45
C GLU A 152 0.63 -9.93 -9.43
N PHE A 153 0.40 -8.63 -9.50
CA PHE A 153 -0.84 -8.04 -9.03
C PHE A 153 -1.77 -7.87 -10.25
N SER A 154 -2.57 -8.90 -10.53
CA SER A 154 -3.64 -8.85 -11.52
C SER A 154 -4.61 -7.74 -11.14
N SER A 155 -4.92 -6.86 -12.09
CA SER A 155 -5.85 -5.75 -11.87
C SER A 155 -7.25 -6.26 -11.51
N GLY A 156 -7.75 -5.85 -10.35
CA GLY A 156 -9.01 -6.32 -9.76
C GLY A 156 -8.88 -7.54 -8.84
N GLY A 157 -7.66 -7.93 -8.43
CA GLY A 157 -7.42 -9.04 -7.51
C GLY A 157 -7.44 -8.66 -6.03
N VAL A 158 -7.69 -9.65 -5.17
CA VAL A 158 -7.50 -9.58 -3.71
C VAL A 158 -6.24 -10.37 -3.33
N TYR A 159 -5.47 -9.81 -2.40
CA TYR A 159 -4.17 -10.33 -1.97
C TYR A 159 -4.09 -10.39 -0.45
N LYS A 160 -3.52 -11.48 0.08
CA LYS A 160 -3.25 -11.66 1.52
C LYS A 160 -1.75 -11.48 1.80
N ILE A 161 -1.45 -10.82 2.91
CA ILE A 161 -0.09 -10.73 3.46
C ILE A 161 0.11 -11.84 4.51
N ASP A 162 1.07 -12.73 4.29
CA ASP A 162 1.47 -13.81 5.20
C ASP A 162 2.63 -13.32 6.10
N VAL A 163 2.44 -13.28 7.44
CA VAL A 163 3.29 -12.53 8.40
C VAL A 163 3.74 -13.30 9.64
#